data_AF-A0A1K1R3J0-F1
#
_entry.id   AF-A0A1K1R3J0-F1
#
_cell.length_a   1.000
_cell.length_b   1.000
_cell.length_c   1.000
_cell.angle_alpha   90.00
_cell.angle_beta   90.00
_cell.angle_gamma   90.00
#
_symmetry.space_group_name_H-M   'P 1'
#
loop_
_entity.id
_entity.type
_entity.pdbx_description
1 polymer ?
#
loop_
_entity_poly.entity_id
_entity_poly.type
_entity_poly.pdbx_seq_one_letter_code
_entity_poly.pdbx_strand_id
1 'polypeptide(L)'
;MIDERNSLQVGLTQVPFGIQQYNSHNWFFNIGYYIGLEDDHDIGVKFIHQEEEGWQYQLAFFKNSESVGFGGATDVSYSRYSYDVASMDIDGDGEPDYRNKEVNQLNLKVHYILKHEEWIHQFGGYAQYGGLYNLDTQKTGHHYGYGVFYELRLQGV
;
A
#
# COMPACT_ATOMS: atom_id res chain seq x y z
N MET A 1 -4.09 -7.59 17.76
CA MET A 1 -3.23 -8.79 17.75
C MET A 1 -4.09 -10.00 18.02
N ILE A 2 -3.91 -11.09 17.27
CA ILE A 2 -4.60 -12.37 17.50
C ILE A 2 -3.74 -13.24 18.42
N ASP A 3 -2.43 -13.33 18.12
CA ASP A 3 -1.42 -13.98 18.93
C ASP A 3 -0.04 -13.30 18.72
N GLU A 4 1.04 -13.93 19.20
CA GLU A 4 2.41 -13.41 19.11
C GLU A 4 2.95 -13.30 17.68
N ARG A 5 2.45 -14.12 16.75
CA ARG A 5 2.90 -14.18 15.35
C ARG A 5 1.89 -13.58 14.38
N ASN A 6 0.62 -13.57 14.76
CA ASN A 6 -0.50 -13.20 13.90
C ASN A 6 -1.20 -11.94 14.41
N SER A 7 -1.35 -10.96 13.52
CA SER A 7 -2.07 -9.73 13.79
C SER A 7 -3.12 -9.47 12.74
N LEU A 8 -4.29 -9.02 13.20
CA LEU A 8 -5.35 -8.50 12.35
C LEU A 8 -5.52 -7.02 12.68
N GLN A 9 -5.48 -6.19 11.65
CA GLN A 9 -5.70 -4.75 11.71
C GLN A 9 -6.96 -4.41 10.90
N VAL A 10 -7.79 -3.53 11.44
CA VAL A 10 -9.02 -3.05 10.79
C VAL A 10 -9.05 -1.54 10.94
N GLY A 11 -9.34 -0.83 9.85
CA GLY A 11 -9.34 0.63 9.81
C GLY A 11 -8.32 1.16 8.81
N LEU A 12 -7.76 2.35 9.08
CA LEU A 12 -6.70 2.95 8.28
C LEU A 12 -5.38 2.25 8.57
N THR A 13 -4.78 1.58 7.58
CA THR A 13 -3.53 0.84 7.75
C THR A 13 -2.62 0.97 6.54
N GLN A 14 -1.31 0.95 6.74
CA GLN A 14 -0.35 1.00 5.64
C GLN A 14 -0.53 -0.16 4.66
N VAL A 15 -0.56 0.14 3.37
CA VAL A 15 -0.68 -0.80 2.26
C VAL A 15 0.61 -1.63 2.17
N PRO A 16 0.55 -2.99 2.14
CA PRO A 16 1.74 -3.83 2.09
C PRO A 16 2.31 -3.93 0.66
N PHE A 17 2.91 -2.84 0.19
CA PHE A 17 3.59 -2.75 -1.11
C PHE A 17 4.99 -2.14 -0.93
N GLY A 18 5.97 -2.54 -1.75
CA GLY A 18 7.36 -2.10 -1.58
C GLY A 18 8.10 -2.79 -0.43
N ILE A 19 9.36 -2.39 -0.20
CA ILE A 19 10.13 -2.80 0.98
C ILE A 19 9.64 -1.94 2.16
N GLN A 20 9.25 -2.55 3.28
CA GLN A 20 8.70 -1.85 4.45
C GLN A 20 9.61 -2.18 5.64
N GLN A 21 9.82 -1.32 6.63
CA GLN A 21 9.10 -0.07 6.95
C GLN A 21 9.87 1.21 6.54
N TYR A 22 11.05 1.06 5.95
CA TYR A 22 11.94 2.14 5.54
C TYR A 22 12.42 1.91 4.10
N ASN A 23 11.55 2.20 3.12
CA ASN A 23 11.92 2.08 1.70
C ASN A 23 12.80 3.27 1.24
N SER A 24 12.73 4.39 1.97
CA SER A 24 13.47 5.62 1.71
C SER A 24 14.37 6.01 2.89
N HIS A 25 15.64 6.31 2.58
CA HIS A 25 16.66 6.71 3.56
C HIS A 25 17.04 8.19 3.40
N ASN A 26 16.11 9.00 2.90
CA ASN A 26 16.31 10.43 2.63
C ASN A 26 14.99 11.19 2.81
N TRP A 27 15.11 12.49 3.09
CA TRP A 27 13.96 13.37 3.32
C TRP A 27 13.04 13.55 2.10
N PHE A 28 13.52 13.24 0.90
CA PHE A 28 12.78 13.40 -0.36
C PHE A 28 12.01 12.15 -0.79
N PHE A 29 12.10 11.04 -0.05
CA PHE A 29 11.56 9.74 -0.46
C PHE A 29 12.09 9.26 -1.83
N ASN A 30 11.75 8.03 -2.23
CA ASN A 30 12.07 7.45 -3.53
C ASN A 30 10.93 7.73 -4.53
N ILE A 31 11.17 7.53 -5.84
CA ILE A 31 10.17 7.69 -6.90
C ILE A 31 8.89 6.88 -6.62
N GLY A 32 8.99 5.77 -5.88
CA GLY A 32 7.86 4.95 -5.43
C GLY A 32 6.83 5.71 -4.59
N TYR A 33 7.26 6.67 -3.77
CA TYR A 33 6.37 7.52 -2.98
C TYR A 33 5.53 8.45 -3.86
N TYR A 34 6.16 9.07 -4.87
CA TYR A 34 5.50 10.00 -5.78
C TYR A 34 4.52 9.36 -6.75
N ILE A 35 4.55 8.04 -6.91
CA ILE A 35 3.60 7.27 -7.72
C ILE A 35 2.61 6.45 -6.88
N GLY A 36 2.53 6.71 -5.57
CA GLY A 36 1.53 6.09 -4.69
C GLY A 36 1.81 4.64 -4.30
N LEU A 37 3.05 4.16 -4.47
CA LEU A 37 3.42 2.78 -4.17
C LEU A 37 4.11 2.63 -2.81
N GLU A 38 4.44 3.74 -2.15
CA GLU A 38 5.20 3.78 -0.90
C GLU A 38 4.54 4.72 0.11
N ASP A 39 4.52 4.30 1.38
CA ASP A 39 3.90 4.99 2.52
C ASP A 39 2.42 5.33 2.36
N ASP A 40 1.71 4.51 1.60
CA ASP A 40 0.27 4.63 1.38
C ASP A 40 -0.56 3.94 2.48
N HIS A 41 -1.66 4.56 2.88
CA HIS A 41 -2.54 4.14 3.96
C HIS A 41 -4.00 4.13 3.53
N ASP A 42 -4.59 2.94 3.55
CA ASP A 42 -5.95 2.72 3.06
C ASP A 42 -6.88 2.20 4.16
N ILE A 43 -8.19 2.40 3.97
CA ILE A 43 -9.22 1.89 4.88
C ILE A 43 -9.59 0.45 4.50
N GLY A 44 -9.26 -0.49 5.37
CA GLY A 44 -9.46 -1.91 5.08
C GLY A 44 -9.20 -2.85 6.23
N VAL A 45 -8.91 -4.09 5.85
CA VAL A 45 -8.54 -5.18 6.76
C VAL A 45 -7.21 -5.74 6.29
N LYS A 46 -6.27 -5.85 7.22
CA LYS A 46 -4.93 -6.39 6.97
C LYS A 46 -4.59 -7.48 7.97
N PHE A 47 -4.19 -8.63 7.44
CA PHE A 47 -3.63 -9.74 8.19
C PHE A 47 -2.11 -9.76 8.03
N ILE A 48 -1.40 -9.97 9.13
CA ILE A 48 0.05 -10.01 9.19
C ILE A 48 0.46 -11.28 9.93
N HIS A 49 1.36 -12.05 9.32
CA HIS A 49 2.08 -13.14 9.94
C HIS A 49 3.57 -12.81 9.99
N GLN A 50 4.15 -12.83 11.18
CA GLN A 50 5.56 -12.51 11.43
C GLN A 50 6.20 -13.58 12.33
N GLU A 51 7.36 -14.07 11.88
CA GLU A 51 8.22 -14.99 12.63
C GLU A 51 9.66 -14.49 12.60
N GLU A 52 10.46 -14.85 13.60
CA GLU A 52 11.85 -14.42 13.65
C GLU A 52 12.72 -14.94 12.49
N GLU A 53 12.42 -16.14 12.01
CA GLU A 53 13.05 -16.80 10.87
C GLU A 53 11.99 -17.64 10.16
N GLY A 54 12.07 -17.75 8.84
CA GLY A 54 11.07 -18.43 8.02
C GLY A 54 10.17 -17.47 7.26
N TRP A 55 8.96 -17.93 6.93
CA TRP A 55 8.01 -17.17 6.12
C TRP A 55 7.34 -16.06 6.92
N GLN A 56 7.31 -14.87 6.33
CA GLN A 56 6.48 -13.76 6.75
C GLN A 56 5.60 -13.33 5.59
N TYR A 57 4.38 -12.93 5.89
CA TYR A 57 3.46 -12.47 4.86
C TYR A 57 2.42 -11.51 5.40
N GLN A 58 1.94 -10.67 4.49
CA GLN A 58 0.86 -9.74 4.73
C GLN A 58 -0.18 -9.90 3.62
N LEU A 59 -1.44 -10.00 4.01
CA LEU A 59 -2.58 -10.02 3.11
C LEU A 59 -3.51 -8.89 3.52
N ALA A 60 -3.86 -8.01 2.58
CA ALA A 60 -4.74 -6.89 2.86
C ALA A 60 -5.82 -6.75 1.79
N PHE A 61 -6.99 -6.30 2.24
CA PHE A 61 -8.06 -5.84 1.38
C PHE A 61 -8.50 -4.45 1.83
N PHE A 62 -8.52 -3.53 0.87
CA PHE A 62 -8.88 -2.13 1.08
C PHE A 62 -10.13 -1.77 0.30
N LYS A 63 -11.12 -1.20 1.00
CA LYS A 63 -12.39 -0.85 0.38
C LYS A 63 -12.29 0.47 -0.38
N ASN A 64 -11.62 1.44 0.23
CA ASN A 64 -11.37 2.79 -0.29
C ASN A 64 -10.04 3.28 0.28
N SER A 65 -9.44 4.26 -0.38
CA SER A 65 -8.29 4.98 0.16
C SER A 65 -8.64 5.94 1.31
N GLU A 66 -7.66 6.61 1.95
CA GLU A 66 -7.70 7.44 3.20
C GLU A 66 -8.88 8.44 3.37
N SER A 67 -9.69 8.69 2.34
CA SER A 67 -10.72 9.70 2.28
C SER A 67 -11.94 9.14 2.98
N VAL A 68 -12.28 9.85 4.05
CA VAL A 68 -13.36 9.56 4.99
C VAL A 68 -14.77 9.69 4.36
N GLY A 69 -14.85 9.99 3.07
CA GLY A 69 -16.09 9.97 2.30
C GLY A 69 -16.56 8.53 2.06
N PHE A 70 -17.40 8.01 2.96
CA PHE A 70 -18.09 6.71 2.83
C PHE A 70 -19.20 6.70 1.76
N GLY A 71 -19.31 7.74 0.94
CA GLY A 71 -20.28 7.86 -0.15
C GLY A 71 -19.65 7.65 -1.53
N GLY A 72 -20.32 6.93 -2.42
CA GLY A 72 -19.91 6.74 -3.82
C GLY A 72 -20.05 7.98 -4.72
N ALA A 73 -20.41 9.13 -4.13
CA ALA A 73 -20.70 10.39 -4.83
C ALA A 73 -19.88 11.59 -4.32
N THR A 74 -18.98 11.39 -3.35
CA THR A 74 -18.12 12.46 -2.84
C THR A 74 -16.70 12.25 -3.29
N ASP A 75 -16.10 13.35 -3.73
CA ASP A 75 -14.73 13.38 -4.17
C ASP A 75 -13.77 12.97 -3.03
N VAL A 76 -12.61 12.49 -3.44
CA VAL A 76 -11.50 12.19 -2.55
C VAL A 76 -10.94 13.51 -2.01
N SER A 77 -10.82 13.64 -0.69
CA SER A 77 -10.22 14.85 -0.10
C SER A 77 -8.76 15.00 -0.52
N TYR A 78 -8.37 16.18 -1.00
CA TYR A 78 -6.98 16.54 -1.30
C TYR A 78 -6.05 16.61 -0.07
N SER A 79 -6.61 16.53 1.15
CA SER A 79 -5.83 16.52 2.39
C SER A 79 -5.42 15.10 2.78
N ARG A 80 -4.42 14.56 2.08
CA ARG A 80 -3.87 13.21 2.33
C ARG A 80 -2.35 13.22 2.34
N TYR A 81 -1.80 12.28 3.09
CA TYR A 81 -0.35 12.16 3.26
C TYR A 81 0.30 11.30 2.15
N SER A 82 -0.47 10.38 1.56
CA SER A 82 -0.05 9.53 0.43
C SER A 82 -0.65 9.97 -0.90
N TYR A 83 0.04 9.65 -2.00
CA TYR A 83 -0.43 9.90 -3.36
C TYR A 83 -1.33 8.76 -3.82
N ASP A 84 -2.62 9.01 -4.01
CA ASP A 84 -3.55 8.06 -4.64
C ASP A 84 -4.08 8.63 -5.95
N VAL A 85 -4.63 7.78 -6.82
CA VAL A 85 -5.46 8.27 -7.93
C VAL A 85 -6.69 8.98 -7.35
N ALA A 86 -6.70 10.30 -7.45
CA ALA A 86 -7.78 11.19 -7.03
C ALA A 86 -8.29 12.02 -8.20
N SER A 87 -9.35 12.79 -7.96
CA SER A 87 -9.85 13.72 -8.96
C SER A 87 -8.82 14.83 -9.24
N MET A 88 -8.74 15.28 -10.49
CA MET A 88 -7.77 16.26 -10.95
C MET A 88 -8.44 17.20 -11.94
N ASP A 89 -8.39 18.49 -11.61
CA ASP A 89 -8.65 19.62 -12.51
C ASP A 89 -7.33 19.93 -13.23
N ILE A 90 -7.28 19.67 -14.55
CA ILE A 90 -6.06 19.82 -15.36
C ILE A 90 -5.98 21.19 -16.03
N ASP A 91 -7.10 21.88 -16.20
CA ASP A 91 -7.18 23.17 -16.90
C ASP A 91 -7.32 24.38 -15.95
N GLY A 92 -7.55 24.13 -14.67
CA GLY A 92 -7.63 25.10 -13.59
C GLY A 92 -8.93 25.88 -13.56
N ASP A 93 -10.01 25.36 -14.16
CA ASP A 93 -11.30 26.03 -14.25
C ASP A 93 -12.15 25.89 -12.96
N GLY A 94 -11.71 25.05 -12.02
CA GLY A 94 -12.39 24.77 -10.76
C GLY A 94 -13.32 23.56 -10.78
N GLU A 95 -13.47 22.88 -11.93
CA GLU A 95 -14.22 21.64 -12.11
C GLU A 95 -13.24 20.49 -12.43
N PRO A 96 -13.25 19.36 -11.69
CA PRO A 96 -12.32 18.28 -11.97
C PRO A 96 -12.57 17.56 -13.31
N ASP A 97 -11.59 17.58 -14.23
CA ASP A 97 -11.63 16.85 -15.50
C ASP A 97 -11.58 15.32 -15.34
N TYR A 98 -10.80 14.87 -14.37
CA TYR A 98 -10.68 13.46 -14.03
C TYR A 98 -11.31 13.24 -12.68
N ARG A 99 -12.26 12.31 -12.57
CA ARG A 99 -12.93 11.98 -11.32
C ARG A 99 -12.87 10.50 -11.01
N ASN A 100 -11.67 10.01 -10.71
CA ASN A 100 -11.42 8.60 -10.40
C ASN A 100 -11.10 8.41 -8.91
N LYS A 101 -11.53 7.27 -8.37
CA LYS A 101 -11.24 6.86 -6.99
C LYS A 101 -10.81 5.40 -6.96
N GLU A 102 -9.78 5.11 -6.17
CA GLU A 102 -9.35 3.74 -5.89
C GLU A 102 -10.36 3.01 -4.99
N VAL A 103 -10.76 1.81 -5.43
CA VAL A 103 -11.74 0.97 -4.75
C VAL A 103 -11.38 -0.51 -4.85
N ASN A 104 -11.67 -1.26 -3.80
CA ASN A 104 -11.53 -2.72 -3.76
C ASN A 104 -10.12 -3.20 -4.17
N GLN A 105 -9.11 -2.77 -3.43
CA GLN A 105 -7.72 -3.16 -3.65
C GLN A 105 -7.35 -4.41 -2.82
N LEU A 106 -6.68 -5.35 -3.46
CA LEU A 106 -6.07 -6.53 -2.83
C LEU A 106 -4.55 -6.38 -2.87
N ASN A 107 -3.89 -6.59 -1.73
CA ASN A 107 -2.45 -6.59 -1.65
C ASN A 107 -1.94 -7.87 -0.99
N LEU A 108 -0.85 -8.39 -1.53
CA LEU A 108 -0.13 -9.52 -1.01
C LEU A 108 1.36 -9.17 -0.95
N LYS A 109 1.98 -9.43 0.20
CA LYS A 109 3.43 -9.38 0.37
C LYS A 109 3.89 -10.64 1.07
N VAL A 110 4.93 -11.26 0.54
CA VAL A 110 5.51 -12.50 1.09
C VAL A 110 7.02 -12.38 1.05
N HIS A 111 7.68 -12.71 2.15
CA HIS A 111 9.12 -12.81 2.21
C HIS A 111 9.56 -13.92 3.16
N TYR A 112 10.77 -14.42 2.96
CA TYR A 112 11.38 -15.41 3.81
C TYR A 112 12.65 -14.83 4.42
N ILE A 113 12.82 -15.05 5.72
CA ILE A 113 13.99 -14.63 6.47
C ILE A 113 14.84 -15.87 6.75
N LEU A 114 16.12 -15.81 6.38
CA LEU A 114 17.12 -16.81 6.73
C LEU A 114 18.21 -16.15 7.58
N LYS A 115 18.44 -16.69 8.78
CA LYS A 115 19.49 -16.20 9.68
C LYS A 115 20.68 -17.14 9.59
N HIS A 116 21.86 -16.60 9.27
CA HIS A 116 23.09 -17.36 9.23
C HIS A 116 24.24 -16.55 9.82
N GLU A 117 24.74 -17.00 10.97
CA GLU A 117 25.74 -16.27 11.76
C GLU A 117 25.27 -14.82 12.04
N GLU A 118 26.04 -13.83 11.62
CA GLU A 118 25.72 -12.41 11.77
C GLU A 118 24.87 -11.87 10.60
N TRP A 119 24.57 -12.70 9.59
CA TRP A 119 23.87 -12.29 8.38
C TRP A 119 22.39 -12.67 8.43
N ILE A 120 21.55 -11.71 8.06
CA ILE A 120 20.11 -11.89 7.89
C ILE A 120 19.80 -11.67 6.41
N HIS A 121 19.47 -12.75 5.72
CA HIS A 121 19.04 -12.72 4.32
C HIS A 121 17.52 -12.64 4.27
N GLN A 122 16.99 -11.77 3.42
CA GLN A 122 15.56 -11.67 3.16
C GLN A 122 15.30 -11.66 1.67
N PHE A 123 14.42 -12.54 1.24
CA PHE A 123 13.98 -12.60 -0.15
C PHE A 123 12.47 -12.59 -0.19
N GLY A 124 11.89 -11.82 -1.09
CA GLY A 124 10.45 -11.68 -1.13
C GLY A 124 9.92 -10.99 -2.36
N GLY A 125 8.61 -10.80 -2.35
CA GLY A 125 7.90 -10.08 -3.37
C GLY A 125 6.58 -9.55 -2.84
N TYR A 126 6.00 -8.66 -3.61
CA TYR A 126 4.73 -8.02 -3.32
C TYR A 126 3.96 -7.78 -4.60
N ALA A 127 2.64 -7.76 -4.49
CA ALA A 127 1.74 -7.46 -5.59
C ALA A 127 0.50 -6.73 -5.06
N GLN A 128 -0.07 -5.90 -5.92
CA GLN A 128 -1.34 -5.22 -5.71
C GLN A 128 -2.21 -5.28 -6.94
N TYR A 129 -3.51 -5.33 -6.73
CA TYR A 129 -4.52 -5.25 -7.78
C TYR A 129 -5.75 -4.53 -7.22
N GLY A 130 -6.19 -3.47 -7.88
CA GLY A 130 -7.32 -2.66 -7.42
C GLY A 130 -8.17 -2.12 -8.56
N GLY A 131 -9.32 -1.56 -8.18
CA GLY A 131 -10.25 -0.91 -9.11
C GLY A 131 -10.09 0.60 -9.11
N LEU A 132 -10.27 1.21 -10.27
CA LEU A 132 -10.39 2.65 -10.45
C LEU A 132 -11.82 2.99 -10.84
N TYR A 133 -12.63 3.44 -9.88
CA TYR A 133 -14.01 3.84 -10.11
C TYR A 133 -14.09 5.27 -10.61
N ASN A 134 -14.69 5.47 -11.78
CA ASN A 134 -14.90 6.78 -12.37
C ASN A 134 -16.28 7.32 -11.97
N LEU A 135 -16.33 8.47 -11.31
CA LEU A 135 -17.55 9.07 -10.76
C LEU A 135 -18.54 9.53 -11.85
N ASP A 136 -18.05 9.90 -13.04
CA ASP A 136 -18.89 10.41 -14.13
C ASP A 136 -19.52 9.29 -14.95
N THR A 137 -18.71 8.29 -15.31
CA THR A 137 -19.16 7.16 -16.13
C THR A 137 -19.73 6.00 -15.31
N GLN A 138 -19.51 5.99 -14.00
CA GLN A 138 -19.85 4.90 -13.08
C GLN A 138 -19.23 3.55 -13.45
N LYS A 139 -18.15 3.56 -14.25
CA LYS A 139 -17.40 2.37 -14.65
C LYS A 139 -16.17 2.21 -13.78
N THR A 140 -15.77 0.95 -13.59
CA THR A 140 -14.56 0.60 -12.84
C THR A 140 -13.50 0.05 -13.80
N GLY A 141 -12.38 0.77 -13.93
CA GLY A 141 -11.15 0.26 -14.52
C GLY A 141 -10.31 -0.52 -13.51
N HIS A 142 -9.13 -1.00 -13.92
CA HIS A 142 -8.24 -1.77 -13.05
C HIS A 142 -6.82 -1.23 -13.10
N HIS A 143 -6.12 -1.31 -11.97
CA HIS A 143 -4.69 -1.06 -11.86
C HIS A 143 -4.02 -2.19 -11.09
N TYR A 144 -2.75 -2.42 -11.35
CA TYR A 144 -1.96 -3.45 -10.67
C TYR A 144 -0.49 -3.09 -10.66
N GLY A 145 0.23 -3.65 -9.70
CA GLY A 145 1.68 -3.51 -9.56
C GLY A 145 2.26 -4.74 -8.89
N TYR A 146 3.53 -5.03 -9.13
CA TYR A 146 4.23 -6.11 -8.45
C TYR A 146 5.73 -5.87 -8.44
N GLY A 147 6.42 -6.56 -7.54
CA GLY A 147 7.87 -6.50 -7.42
C GLY A 147 8.43 -7.69 -6.66
N VAL A 148 9.74 -7.87 -6.80
CA VAL A 148 10.55 -8.81 -6.02
C VAL A 148 11.71 -8.04 -5.40
N PHE A 149 12.22 -8.53 -4.27
CA PHE A 149 13.32 -7.89 -3.57
C PHE A 149 14.21 -8.90 -2.85
N TYR A 150 15.43 -8.44 -2.57
CA TYR A 150 16.40 -9.10 -1.72
C TYR A 150 17.05 -8.05 -0.81
N GLU A 151 17.13 -8.34 0.49
CA GLU A 151 17.82 -7.53 1.48
C GLU A 151 18.82 -8.37 2.26
N LEU A 152 19.98 -7.77 2.56
CA LEU A 152 21.00 -8.35 3.42
C LEU A 152 21.25 -7.39 4.58
N ARG A 153 21.12 -7.90 5.81
CA ARG A 153 21.39 -7.13 7.04
C ARG A 153 22.45 -7.83 7.88
N LEU A 154 23.27 -7.03 8.56
CA LEU A 154 24.24 -7.48 9.56
C LEU A 154 23.66 -7.30 10.96
N GLN A 155 23.78 -8.31 11.80
CA GLN A 155 23.28 -8.32 13.17
C GLN A 155 24.34 -7.71 14.10
N GLY A 156 24.34 -6.38 14.27
CA GLY A 156 25.30 -5.74 15.21
C GLY A 156 25.63 -4.25 15.04
N VAL A 157 24.95 -3.51 14.16
CA VAL A 157 25.07 -2.04 14.05
C VAL A 157 23.71 -1.39 14.06
#